data_AF-X1D0Z3-F1
#
_entry.id   AF-X1D0Z3-F1
#
_cell.length_a   1.000
_cell.length_b   1.000
_cell.length_c   1.000
_cell.angle_alpha   90.00
_cell.angle_beta   90.00
_cell.angle_gamma   90.00
#
_symmetry.space_group_name_H-M   'P 1'
#
loop_
_entity.id
_entity.type
_entity.pdbx_description
1 polymer ?
#
loop_
_entity_poly.entity_id
_entity_poly.type
_entity_poly.pdbx_seq_one_letter_code
_entity_poly.pdbx_strand_id
1 'polypeptide(L)'
;RSTTLVDENPDAYMTTFHAMIMGTAASSRFNDFETKYLKLSGGRLPSTYNTHVYDSIWILCKAVLESGTYDGAIVKEVLPTVAEQYWGACGWTKLNEDGDRAESSYELWTVNLNTTSGLSSWYREAVYDSGSGTLSWLNPPS
;
A
#
# COMPACT_ATOMS: atom_id res chain seq x y z
N ARG A 1 -0.68 23.99 -7.91
CA ARG A 1 -0.09 22.70 -8.33
C ARG A 1 0.62 22.16 -7.11
N SER A 2 0.20 21.01 -6.57
CA SER A 2 0.95 20.39 -5.46
C SER A 2 2.29 19.92 -6.03
N THR A 3 3.37 20.32 -5.40
CA THR A 3 4.73 19.84 -5.65
C THR A 3 5.11 18.84 -4.56
N THR A 4 6.04 17.92 -4.85
CA THR A 4 6.50 16.94 -3.86
C THR A 4 7.63 17.53 -3.01
N LEU A 5 7.93 16.92 -1.86
CA LEU A 5 9.04 17.35 -0.99
C LEU A 5 10.36 17.51 -1.76
N VAL A 6 10.67 16.55 -2.65
CA VAL A 6 11.91 16.53 -3.43
C VAL A 6 11.92 17.53 -4.58
N ASP A 7 10.73 17.97 -5.04
CA ASP A 7 10.63 19.06 -6.03
C ASP A 7 10.88 20.43 -5.38
N GLU A 8 10.43 20.61 -4.13
CA GLU A 8 10.56 21.86 -3.38
C GLU A 8 11.93 22.00 -2.70
N ASN A 9 12.57 20.88 -2.36
CA ASN A 9 13.82 20.83 -1.62
C ASN A 9 14.82 19.88 -2.33
N PRO A 10 15.57 20.37 -3.33
CA PRO A 10 16.52 19.56 -4.08
C PRO A 10 17.60 18.88 -3.21
N ASP A 11 17.94 19.51 -2.08
CA ASP A 11 18.95 19.04 -1.12
C ASP A 11 18.36 18.21 0.05
N ALA A 12 17.12 17.74 -0.05
CA ALA A 12 16.49 16.92 0.99
C ALA A 12 17.28 15.63 1.33
N TYR A 13 18.09 15.13 0.40
CA TYR A 13 19.02 14.01 0.61
C TYR A 13 20.10 14.28 1.69
N MET A 14 20.31 15.54 2.08
CA MET A 14 21.25 15.92 3.16
C MET A 14 20.64 15.70 4.54
N THR A 15 19.37 15.32 4.64
CA THR A 15 18.67 15.07 5.90
C THR A 15 18.51 13.57 6.13
N THR A 16 18.66 13.14 7.38
CA THR A 16 18.27 11.79 7.79
C THR A 16 16.77 11.79 8.05
N PHE A 17 16.01 11.31 7.07
CA PHE A 17 14.56 11.25 7.13
C PHE A 17 14.09 9.82 6.90
N HIS A 18 13.32 9.28 7.84
CA HIS A 18 12.66 7.99 7.70
C HIS A 18 11.14 8.19 7.80
N ALA A 19 10.43 7.89 6.71
CA ALA A 19 8.98 7.83 6.69
C ALA A 19 8.52 6.37 6.66
N MET A 20 7.73 6.00 7.66
CA MET A 20 7.02 4.73 7.64
C MET A 20 5.68 4.93 6.93
N ILE A 21 5.38 4.05 5.99
CA ILE A 21 4.07 4.00 5.34
C ILE A 21 3.59 2.55 5.29
N MET A 22 2.27 2.34 5.34
CA MET A 22 1.72 1.02 5.08
C MET A 22 2.13 0.57 3.67
N GLY A 23 2.77 -0.59 3.63
CA GLY A 23 3.29 -1.21 2.43
C GLY A 23 2.22 -1.96 1.65
N THR A 24 2.66 -2.53 0.54
CA THR A 24 1.82 -3.40 -0.28
C THR A 24 2.51 -4.76 -0.38
N ALA A 25 1.80 -5.85 -0.11
CA ALA A 25 2.40 -7.17 -0.18
C ALA A 25 2.89 -7.48 -1.60
N ALA A 26 4.18 -7.78 -1.76
CA ALA A 26 4.74 -8.19 -3.04
C ALA A 26 4.08 -9.50 -3.48
N SER A 27 3.30 -9.44 -4.57
CA SER A 27 2.51 -10.57 -5.05
C SER A 27 2.22 -10.45 -6.54
N SER A 28 1.86 -11.55 -7.19
CA SER A 28 1.39 -11.52 -8.58
C SER A 28 0.15 -10.64 -8.75
N ARG A 29 -0.75 -10.60 -7.74
CA ARG A 29 -1.93 -9.73 -7.75
C ARG A 29 -1.55 -8.25 -7.72
N PHE A 30 -0.54 -7.89 -6.92
CA PHE A 30 0.00 -6.53 -6.92
C PHE A 30 0.58 -6.17 -8.29
N ASN A 31 1.41 -7.04 -8.89
CA ASN A 31 2.02 -6.80 -10.20
C ASN A 31 0.97 -6.64 -11.32
N ASP A 32 -0.08 -7.46 -11.29
CA ASP A 32 -1.20 -7.37 -12.25
C ASP A 32 -1.98 -6.06 -12.08
N PHE A 33 -2.22 -5.65 -10.83
CA PHE A 33 -2.84 -4.37 -10.52
C PHE A 33 -1.97 -3.20 -10.98
N GLU A 34 -0.69 -3.19 -10.64
CA GLU A 34 0.27 -2.14 -11.01
C GLU A 34 0.36 -1.99 -12.52
N THR A 35 0.48 -3.10 -13.26
CA THR A 35 0.52 -3.11 -14.73
C THR A 35 -0.72 -2.46 -15.33
N LYS A 36 -1.92 -2.82 -14.82
CA LYS A 36 -3.18 -2.23 -15.28
C LYS A 36 -3.27 -0.75 -14.90
N TYR A 37 -2.87 -0.41 -13.68
CA TYR A 37 -2.90 0.96 -13.17
C TYR A 37 -2.00 1.86 -14.01
N LEU A 38 -0.75 1.47 -14.27
CA LEU A 38 0.21 2.19 -15.11
C LEU A 38 -0.36 2.50 -16.50
N LYS A 39 -1.01 1.51 -17.14
CA LYS A 39 -1.64 1.70 -18.45
C LYS A 39 -2.78 2.72 -18.40
N LEU A 40 -3.60 2.70 -17.35
CA LEU A 40 -4.78 3.57 -17.22
C LEU A 40 -4.44 4.96 -16.68
N SER A 41 -3.36 5.09 -15.90
CA SER A 41 -2.94 6.34 -15.25
C SER A 41 -2.02 7.21 -16.12
N GLY A 42 -1.65 6.72 -17.31
CA GLY A 42 -0.67 7.38 -18.17
C GLY A 42 0.76 7.25 -17.66
N GLY A 43 1.10 6.11 -17.07
CA GLY A 43 2.47 5.79 -16.61
C GLY A 43 2.78 6.18 -15.17
N ARG A 44 1.77 6.47 -14.34
CA ARG A 44 1.96 6.72 -12.90
C ARG A 44 1.87 5.42 -12.12
N LEU A 45 2.83 5.16 -11.24
CA LEU A 45 2.77 4.05 -10.29
C LEU A 45 1.65 4.28 -9.27
N PRO A 46 0.97 3.22 -8.80
CA PRO A 46 -0.01 3.33 -7.74
C PRO A 46 0.66 3.66 -6.41
N SER A 47 0.04 4.54 -5.62
CA SER A 47 0.39 4.67 -4.20
C SER A 47 -0.23 3.52 -3.39
N THR A 48 0.24 3.33 -2.14
CA THR A 48 -0.40 2.40 -1.20
C THR A 48 -1.91 2.64 -1.10
N TYR A 49 -2.35 3.90 -1.04
CA TYR A 49 -3.77 4.25 -0.94
C TYR A 49 -4.56 3.82 -2.18
N ASN A 50 -3.97 3.90 -3.38
CA ASN A 50 -4.62 3.42 -4.60
C ASN A 50 -4.88 1.91 -4.54
N THR A 51 -3.89 1.15 -4.08
CA THR A 51 -4.03 -0.32 -3.98
C THR A 51 -5.05 -0.71 -2.90
N HIS A 52 -5.01 -0.06 -1.73
CA HIS A 52 -5.93 -0.40 -0.63
C HIS A 52 -7.37 -0.02 -0.93
N VAL A 53 -7.61 1.12 -1.60
CA VAL A 53 -8.96 1.50 -2.05
C VAL A 53 -9.47 0.53 -3.12
N TYR A 54 -8.61 0.09 -4.04
CA TYR A 54 -8.99 -0.90 -5.06
C TYR A 54 -9.53 -2.19 -4.43
N ASP A 55 -8.83 -2.72 -3.44
CA ASP A 55 -9.26 -3.92 -2.73
C ASP A 55 -10.46 -3.69 -1.83
N SER A 56 -10.57 -2.52 -1.19
CA SER A 56 -11.74 -2.15 -0.38
C SER A 56 -13.04 -2.18 -1.21
N ILE A 57 -12.97 -1.69 -2.45
CA ILE A 57 -14.10 -1.75 -3.39
C ILE A 57 -14.44 -3.20 -3.75
N TRP A 58 -13.44 -4.05 -4.00
CA TRP A 58 -13.67 -5.46 -4.30
C TRP A 58 -14.30 -6.22 -3.14
N ILE A 59 -13.86 -5.98 -1.92
CA ILE A 59 -14.45 -6.56 -0.70
C ILE A 59 -15.90 -6.12 -0.57
N LEU A 60 -16.19 -4.83 -0.74
CA LEU A 60 -17.56 -4.31 -0.69
C LEU A 60 -18.46 -4.96 -1.77
N CYS A 61 -17.99 -5.03 -3.01
CA CYS A 61 -18.73 -5.69 -4.09
C CYS A 61 -19.00 -7.17 -3.77
N LYS A 62 -18.02 -7.88 -3.22
CA LYS A 62 -18.18 -9.28 -2.81
C LYS A 62 -19.14 -9.44 -1.64
N ALA A 63 -19.12 -8.54 -0.67
CA ALA A 63 -20.07 -8.53 0.45
C ALA A 63 -21.50 -8.29 -0.02
N VAL A 64 -21.72 -7.40 -0.99
CA VAL A 64 -23.02 -7.21 -1.63
C VAL A 64 -23.48 -8.51 -2.30
N LEU A 65 -22.61 -9.16 -3.08
CA LEU A 65 -22.95 -10.43 -3.75
C LEU A 65 -23.26 -11.56 -2.76
N GLU A 66 -22.46 -11.70 -1.71
CA GLU A 66 -22.62 -12.72 -0.66
C GLU A 66 -23.90 -12.49 0.14
N SER A 67 -24.26 -11.23 0.43
CA SER A 67 -25.50 -10.89 1.13
C SER A 67 -26.77 -11.18 0.32
N GLY A 68 -26.65 -11.29 -1.02
CA GLY A 68 -27.81 -11.45 -1.92
C GLY A 68 -28.75 -10.24 -1.97
N THR A 69 -28.37 -9.11 -1.37
CA THR A 69 -29.18 -7.90 -1.26
C THR A 69 -28.32 -6.63 -1.36
N TYR A 70 -28.96 -5.48 -1.55
CA TYR A 70 -28.32 -4.17 -1.47
C TYR A 70 -28.78 -3.44 -0.21
N ASP A 71 -28.65 -4.10 0.94
CA ASP A 71 -28.98 -3.58 2.27
C ASP A 71 -27.70 -3.37 3.06
N GLY A 72 -27.44 -2.14 3.50
CA GLY A 72 -26.19 -1.79 4.18
C GLY A 72 -25.99 -2.46 5.54
N ALA A 73 -27.07 -2.79 6.26
CA ALA A 73 -26.97 -3.47 7.55
C ALA A 73 -26.56 -4.93 7.34
N ILE A 74 -27.18 -5.62 6.38
CA ILE A 74 -26.86 -7.01 6.04
C ILE A 74 -25.44 -7.10 5.44
N VAL A 75 -25.08 -6.19 4.54
CA VAL A 75 -23.73 -6.14 3.95
C VAL A 75 -22.67 -5.94 5.02
N LYS A 76 -22.92 -5.09 6.03
CA LYS A 76 -21.99 -4.86 7.14
C LYS A 76 -21.74 -6.14 7.95
N GLU A 77 -22.76 -6.97 8.17
CA GLU A 77 -22.63 -8.23 8.92
C GLU A 77 -21.75 -9.26 8.18
N VAL A 78 -21.84 -9.29 6.84
CA VAL A 78 -21.11 -10.26 5.99
C VAL A 78 -19.67 -9.80 5.67
N LEU A 79 -19.42 -8.49 5.73
CA LEU A 79 -18.16 -7.88 5.31
C LEU A 79 -16.91 -8.47 6.01
N PRO A 80 -16.89 -8.71 7.33
CA PRO A 80 -15.73 -9.32 8.00
C PRO A 80 -15.37 -10.70 7.45
N THR A 81 -16.37 -11.55 7.18
CA THR A 81 -16.16 -12.90 6.61
C THR A 81 -15.58 -12.82 5.20
N VAL A 82 -16.09 -11.90 4.37
CA VAL A 82 -15.56 -11.69 3.02
C VAL A 82 -14.13 -11.14 3.06
N ALA A 83 -13.87 -10.18 3.94
CA ALA A 83 -12.55 -9.57 4.10
C ALA A 83 -11.50 -10.58 4.60
N GLU A 84 -11.90 -11.51 5.48
CA GLU A 84 -11.05 -12.62 5.93
C GLU A 84 -10.74 -13.62 4.82
N GLN A 85 -11.58 -13.77 3.80
CA GLN A 85 -11.34 -14.72 2.70
C GLN A 85 -10.66 -14.07 1.48
N TYR A 86 -10.40 -12.77 1.53
CA TYR A 86 -9.93 -12.00 0.39
C TYR A 86 -8.42 -11.73 0.46
N TRP A 87 -7.69 -12.26 -0.52
CA TRP A 87 -6.29 -11.91 -0.81
C TRP A 87 -6.25 -10.94 -2.00
N GLY A 88 -6.05 -9.65 -1.76
CA GLY A 88 -6.11 -8.61 -2.78
C GLY A 88 -4.77 -8.26 -3.42
N ALA A 89 -4.74 -7.12 -4.14
CA ALA A 89 -3.50 -6.50 -4.60
C ALA A 89 -2.66 -5.96 -3.42
N CYS A 90 -3.28 -5.58 -2.31
CA CYS A 90 -2.64 -5.12 -1.08
C CYS A 90 -2.32 -6.25 -0.09
N GLY A 91 -2.62 -7.51 -0.44
CA GLY A 91 -2.43 -8.69 0.42
C GLY A 91 -3.68 -9.09 1.19
N TRP A 92 -3.49 -9.67 2.39
CA TRP A 92 -4.58 -10.18 3.21
C TRP A 92 -5.37 -9.08 3.90
N THR A 93 -6.70 -9.16 3.86
CA THR A 93 -7.58 -8.05 4.28
C THR A 93 -8.43 -8.37 5.50
N LYS A 94 -8.07 -9.40 6.27
CA LYS A 94 -8.75 -9.76 7.52
C LYS A 94 -8.88 -8.54 8.43
N LEU A 95 -10.05 -8.38 9.03
CA LEU A 95 -10.31 -7.34 10.04
C LEU A 95 -10.15 -7.90 11.46
N ASN A 96 -9.75 -7.05 12.39
CA ASN A 96 -9.74 -7.34 13.82
C ASN A 96 -11.12 -7.08 14.45
N GLU A 97 -11.24 -7.26 15.77
CA GLU A 97 -12.50 -7.08 16.51
C GLU A 97 -13.03 -5.63 16.46
N ASP A 98 -12.15 -4.65 16.26
CA ASP A 98 -12.48 -3.23 16.14
C ASP A 98 -12.89 -2.84 14.71
N GLY A 99 -12.77 -3.74 13.74
CA GLY A 99 -13.04 -3.49 12.32
C GLY A 99 -11.87 -2.88 11.55
N ASP A 100 -10.70 -2.73 12.18
CA ASP A 100 -9.46 -2.34 11.52
C ASP A 100 -8.81 -3.53 10.82
N ARG A 101 -7.92 -3.28 9.86
CA ARG A 101 -7.15 -4.34 9.23
C ARG A 101 -6.23 -5.00 10.25
N ALA A 102 -6.35 -6.33 10.41
CA ALA A 102 -5.65 -7.10 11.43
C ALA A 102 -4.13 -7.17 11.18
N GLU A 103 -3.71 -7.22 9.91
CA GLU A 103 -2.30 -7.34 9.52
C GLU A 103 -2.00 -6.41 8.35
N SER A 104 -0.86 -5.73 8.42
CA SER A 104 -0.33 -4.87 7.37
C SER A 104 1.18 -4.92 7.38
N SER A 105 1.80 -5.20 6.23
CA SER A 105 3.22 -4.93 6.04
C SER A 105 3.44 -3.41 5.96
N TYR A 106 4.61 -2.95 6.39
CA TYR A 106 5.00 -1.55 6.34
C TYR A 106 6.31 -1.39 5.59
N GLU A 107 6.50 -0.23 4.98
CA GLU A 107 7.72 0.13 4.29
C GLU A 107 8.33 1.34 4.97
N LEU A 108 9.66 1.32 5.12
CA LEU A 108 10.44 2.47 5.51
C LEU A 108 11.00 3.12 4.26
N TRP A 109 10.73 4.41 4.10
CA TRP A 109 11.16 5.23 2.99
C TRP A 109 12.09 6.33 3.46
N THR A 110 13.12 6.60 2.66
CA THR A 110 14.10 7.66 2.91
C THR A 110 14.30 8.49 1.64
N VAL A 111 14.91 9.66 1.79
CA VAL A 111 15.34 10.49 0.67
C VAL A 111 16.85 10.35 0.53
N ASN A 112 17.31 9.94 -0.66
CA ASN A 112 18.74 9.83 -0.98
C ASN A 112 19.06 10.52 -2.32
N LEU A 113 20.35 10.74 -2.55
CA LEU A 113 20.82 11.32 -3.80
C LEU A 113 20.69 10.30 -4.93
N ASN A 114 19.93 10.66 -5.96
CA ASN A 114 19.95 9.93 -7.22
C ASN A 114 21.21 10.30 -7.99
N THR A 115 22.18 9.40 -8.05
CA THR A 115 23.49 9.65 -8.69
C THR A 115 23.40 9.86 -10.20
N THR A 116 22.31 9.46 -10.85
CA THR A 116 22.10 9.69 -12.28
C THR A 116 21.60 11.10 -12.55
N SER A 117 20.64 11.59 -11.77
CA SER A 117 20.05 12.92 -11.97
C SER A 117 20.73 14.02 -11.16
N GLY A 118 21.50 13.68 -10.12
CA GLY A 118 22.07 14.63 -9.17
C GLY A 118 21.04 15.28 -8.23
N LEU A 119 19.81 14.75 -8.17
CA LEU A 119 18.70 15.30 -7.38
C LEU A 119 18.24 14.32 -6.30
N SER A 120 17.57 14.84 -5.26
CA SER A 120 16.87 14.03 -4.26
C SER A 120 15.86 13.07 -4.90
N SER A 121 15.77 11.84 -4.40
CA SER A 121 14.75 10.87 -4.80
C SER A 121 14.35 10.00 -3.61
N TRP A 122 13.13 9.47 -3.65
CA TRP A 122 12.62 8.54 -2.64
C TRP A 122 13.14 7.13 -2.87
N TYR A 123 13.62 6.49 -1.81
CA TYR A 123 14.09 5.11 -1.81
C TYR A 123 13.41 4.33 -0.70
N ARG A 124 13.03 3.09 -1.00
CA ARG A 124 12.60 2.14 0.02
C ARG A 124 13.83 1.56 0.69
N GLU A 125 13.92 1.74 2.00
CA GLU A 125 15.08 1.41 2.81
C GLU A 125 14.90 0.07 3.52
N ALA A 126 13.70 -0.20 4.02
CA ALA A 126 13.36 -1.43 4.70
C ALA A 126 11.89 -1.81 4.51
N VAL A 127 11.58 -3.09 4.76
CA VAL A 127 10.23 -3.62 4.81
C VAL A 127 10.02 -4.30 6.14
N TYR A 128 8.98 -3.91 6.86
CA TYR A 128 8.50 -4.58 8.06
C TYR A 128 7.34 -5.50 7.70
N ASP A 129 7.50 -6.79 8.03
CA ASP A 129 6.46 -7.79 7.86
C ASP A 129 5.75 -8.03 9.20
N SER A 130 4.45 -7.72 9.27
CA SER A 130 3.68 -7.84 10.51
C SER A 130 3.44 -9.29 10.92
N GLY A 131 3.38 -10.24 9.97
CA GLY A 131 3.14 -11.65 10.26
C GLY A 131 4.30 -12.31 10.99
N SER A 132 5.54 -11.96 10.61
CA SER A 132 6.78 -12.44 11.23
C SER A 132 7.36 -11.48 12.28
N GLY A 133 6.85 -10.25 12.39
CA GLY A 133 7.40 -9.21 13.25
C GLY A 133 8.81 -8.77 12.85
N THR A 134 9.20 -8.98 11.59
CA THR A 134 10.59 -8.82 11.13
C THR A 134 10.75 -7.59 10.24
N LEU A 135 11.75 -6.76 10.56
CA LEU A 135 12.22 -5.68 9.70
C LEU A 135 13.40 -6.16 8.84
N SER A 136 13.26 -6.07 7.52
CA SER A 136 14.29 -6.43 6.54
C SER A 136 14.81 -5.19 5.82
N TRP A 137 16.10 -4.90 5.95
CA TRP A 137 16.76 -3.80 5.24
C TRP A 137 17.04 -4.18 3.78
N LEU A 138 16.58 -3.33 2.85
CA LEU A 138 16.84 -3.45 1.42
C LEU A 138 18.11 -2.68 1.05
N ASN A 139 18.25 -1.49 1.61
CA ASN A 139 19.40 -0.60 1.45
C ASN A 139 19.76 -0.12 2.86
N PRO A 140 20.72 -0.75 3.55
CA PRO A 140 21.08 -0.33 4.90
C PRO A 140 21.57 1.12 4.88
N PRO A 141 21.24 1.92 5.91
CA PRO A 141 21.76 3.28 6.03
C PRO A 141 23.29 3.23 6.03
N SER A 142 23.89 4.14 5.28
CA SER A 142 25.34 4.38 5.24
C SER A 142 25.86 4.97 6.55
#